data_AF-A0A971XAV6-F1
#
_entry.id   AF-A0A971XAV6-F1
#
_cell.length_a   1.000
_cell.length_b   1.000
_cell.length_c   1.000
_cell.angle_alpha   90.00
_cell.angle_beta   90.00
_cell.angle_gamma   90.00
#
_symmetry.space_group_name_H-M   'P 1'
#
loop_
_entity.id
_entity.type
_entity.pdbx_description
1 polymer ?
#
loop_
_entity_poly.entity_id
_entity_poly.type
_entity_poly.pdbx_seq_one_letter_code
_entity_poly.pdbx_strand_id
1 'polypeptide(L)'
;MDTNIFNDISKIAEKALIYEVMATPKPGLVDRNNSGAHSDMDVYSFVNSAIVLRDYFYEFTKSGYDNCSSDYRDILASIREKGIEAEKQMLIATSGVNTHKGIIFSIGILCAAVGSLISENRIVDMESITMRASEISEGVSGELDAEKDSEGLTYGEKLYNEHGIRGIRGEVESGFSSIKKGAYLVFSESIDLDEYSIDQILGQSLLYLMKTVGDSNVYGRQGLSALEYVKRSAEKALDLGGYFTENGLEFIEWLDSEFIERNISPGGCADLLAVIYFIHSIEKWYVEYTERLCMDILDSREERAKLQRELIGEYNQPVISFTLNIPGIRKNSNRYAKVHRLGVQLILDSINEEEILYSDYKELETGNEFYLVAEVDPIELKIMTSEIENMHILGRIFDIDVIDTDYKSISRTEIGLEKRKCIVCGNEAYGCVRSKAHSLEEVLEVIDEKIDSYIK
;
A
#
# COMPACT_ATOMS: atom_id res chain seq x y z
N MET A 1 -0.43 -15.62 -5.24
CA MET A 1 -1.54 -14.65 -5.15
C MET A 1 -1.26 -13.77 -3.95
N ASP A 2 -1.33 -12.45 -4.12
CA ASP A 2 -1.00 -11.38 -3.16
C ASP A 2 -1.78 -11.36 -1.82
N THR A 3 -2.38 -12.49 -1.43
CA THR A 3 -3.08 -12.70 -0.16
C THR A 3 -2.27 -12.32 1.08
N ASN A 4 -0.94 -12.34 1.01
CA ASN A 4 -0.10 -11.94 2.14
C ASN A 4 -0.12 -10.42 2.35
N ILE A 5 -0.15 -9.63 1.27
CA ILE A 5 -0.15 -8.16 1.31
C ILE A 5 -1.43 -7.63 1.95
N PHE A 6 -2.58 -8.10 1.47
CA PHE A 6 -3.87 -7.64 1.98
C PHE A 6 -4.03 -7.99 3.47
N ASN A 7 -3.53 -9.17 3.87
CA ASN A 7 -3.49 -9.57 5.27
C ASN A 7 -2.57 -8.68 6.10
N ASP A 8 -1.37 -8.38 5.63
CA ASP A 8 -0.42 -7.55 6.37
C ASP A 8 -0.94 -6.12 6.55
N ILE A 9 -1.48 -5.51 5.49
CA ILE A 9 -2.08 -4.17 5.57
C ILE A 9 -3.28 -4.15 6.52
N SER A 10 -4.14 -5.18 6.50
CA SER A 10 -5.27 -5.29 7.43
C SER A 10 -4.83 -5.39 8.89
N LYS A 11 -3.75 -6.12 9.18
CA LYS A 11 -3.16 -6.21 10.54
C LYS A 11 -2.56 -4.89 10.98
N ILE A 12 -1.91 -4.16 10.06
CA ILE A 12 -1.37 -2.82 10.35
C ILE A 12 -2.50 -1.84 10.67
N ALA A 13 -3.60 -1.89 9.92
CA ALA A 13 -4.81 -1.11 10.23
C ALA A 13 -5.37 -1.46 11.61
N GLU A 14 -5.64 -2.75 11.90
CA GLU A 14 -6.08 -3.22 13.22
C GLU A 14 -5.14 -2.72 14.34
N LYS A 15 -3.82 -2.84 14.14
CA LYS A 15 -2.81 -2.37 15.08
C LYS A 15 -2.90 -0.86 15.30
N ALA A 16 -3.13 -0.07 14.26
CA ALA A 16 -3.28 1.38 14.38
C ALA A 16 -4.45 1.77 15.29
N LEU A 17 -5.60 1.11 15.14
CA LEU A 17 -6.77 1.32 16.01
C LEU A 17 -6.46 0.94 17.47
N ILE A 18 -5.80 -0.20 17.68
CA ILE A 18 -5.44 -0.65 19.03
C ILE A 18 -4.41 0.29 19.67
N TYR A 19 -3.38 0.71 18.94
CA TYR A 19 -2.35 1.61 19.47
C TYR A 19 -2.92 2.99 19.81
N GLU A 20 -3.85 3.49 19.00
CA GLU A 20 -4.58 4.72 19.30
C GLU A 20 -5.27 4.62 20.66
N VAL A 21 -6.11 3.60 20.90
CA VAL A 21 -6.85 3.49 22.17
C VAL A 21 -5.94 3.15 23.35
N MET A 22 -4.83 2.45 23.12
CA MET A 22 -3.91 2.06 24.19
C MET A 22 -2.97 3.18 24.62
N ALA A 23 -2.74 4.20 23.79
CA ALA A 23 -1.92 5.35 24.17
C ALA A 23 -2.50 6.00 25.43
N THR A 24 -1.68 6.26 26.45
CA THR A 24 -2.14 6.84 27.72
C THR A 24 -1.04 7.73 28.36
N PRO A 25 -1.41 8.82 29.05
CA PRO A 25 -2.77 9.40 29.14
C PRO A 25 -3.22 10.05 27.83
N LYS A 26 -4.52 10.07 27.51
CA LYS A 26 -5.09 10.87 26.40
C LYS A 26 -6.22 11.78 26.88
N PRO A 27 -5.97 13.10 27.04
CA PRO A 27 -6.94 14.01 27.65
C PRO A 27 -8.34 13.98 27.03
N GLY A 28 -9.34 13.59 27.84
CA GLY A 28 -10.76 13.56 27.48
C GLY A 28 -11.18 12.45 26.50
N LEU A 29 -10.25 11.57 26.15
CA LEU A 29 -10.45 10.45 25.23
C LEU A 29 -10.45 9.13 26.00
N VAL A 30 -11.02 8.08 25.39
CA VAL A 30 -10.93 6.73 25.93
C VAL A 30 -9.48 6.26 25.84
N ASP A 31 -8.94 5.77 26.95
CA ASP A 31 -7.61 5.16 27.01
C ASP A 31 -7.54 4.02 28.04
N ARG A 32 -6.32 3.62 28.44
CA ARG A 32 -6.10 2.57 29.45
C ARG A 32 -6.48 2.97 30.87
N ASN A 33 -6.50 4.26 31.18
CA ASN A 33 -6.78 4.77 32.52
C ASN A 33 -8.27 5.00 32.72
N ASN A 34 -9.00 5.46 31.69
CA ASN A 34 -10.42 5.79 31.82
C ASN A 34 -11.18 5.86 30.47
N SER A 35 -12.49 6.09 30.54
CA SER A 35 -13.40 6.25 29.40
C SER A 35 -13.45 7.67 28.82
N GLY A 36 -12.54 8.55 29.23
CA GLY A 36 -12.55 9.97 28.89
C GLY A 36 -13.88 10.64 29.21
N ALA A 37 -14.31 11.55 28.34
CA ALA A 37 -15.59 12.24 28.45
C ALA A 37 -16.81 11.37 28.08
N HIS A 38 -16.65 10.05 27.89
CA HIS A 38 -17.75 9.16 27.48
C HIS A 38 -18.21 8.27 28.64
N SER A 39 -19.48 7.85 28.58
CA SER A 39 -20.09 6.94 29.56
C SER A 39 -20.62 5.65 28.94
N ASP A 40 -20.60 5.59 27.62
CA ASP A 40 -21.13 4.53 26.76
C ASP A 40 -20.03 3.65 26.13
N MET A 41 -18.75 4.03 26.26
CA MET A 41 -17.62 3.29 25.69
C MET A 41 -16.43 3.20 26.64
N ASP A 42 -15.61 2.18 26.43
CA ASP A 42 -14.37 1.91 27.14
C ASP A 42 -13.32 1.30 26.20
N VAL A 43 -12.11 1.04 26.72
CA VAL A 43 -11.02 0.45 25.94
C VAL A 43 -11.40 -0.86 25.25
N TYR A 44 -12.25 -1.68 25.89
CA TYR A 44 -12.67 -2.98 25.34
C TYR A 44 -13.64 -2.82 24.17
N SER A 45 -14.49 -1.80 24.21
CA SER A 45 -15.36 -1.43 23.09
C SER A 45 -14.54 -1.12 21.84
N PHE A 46 -13.45 -0.36 21.98
CA PHE A 46 -12.53 -0.06 20.88
C PHE A 46 -11.78 -1.30 20.38
N VAL A 47 -11.27 -2.15 21.28
CA VAL A 47 -10.59 -3.40 20.91
C VAL A 47 -11.52 -4.33 20.13
N ASN A 48 -12.75 -4.53 20.62
CA ASN A 48 -13.76 -5.35 19.92
C ASN A 48 -14.06 -4.80 18.52
N SER A 49 -14.18 -3.48 18.41
CA SER A 49 -14.36 -2.85 17.11
C SER A 49 -13.16 -3.06 16.18
N ALA A 50 -11.92 -2.91 16.66
CA ALA A 50 -10.72 -3.06 15.83
C ALA A 50 -10.62 -4.48 15.23
N ILE A 51 -10.90 -5.51 16.04
CA ILE A 51 -10.88 -6.92 15.62
C ILE A 51 -11.88 -7.16 14.48
N VAL A 52 -13.12 -6.67 14.63
CA VAL A 52 -14.18 -6.88 13.63
C VAL A 52 -13.89 -6.11 12.34
N LEU A 53 -13.24 -4.94 12.43
CA LEU A 53 -12.93 -4.12 11.27
C LEU A 53 -11.77 -4.64 10.41
N ARG A 54 -10.93 -5.53 10.95
CA ARG A 54 -9.78 -6.11 10.22
C ARG A 54 -10.18 -6.72 8.87
N ASP A 55 -11.23 -7.53 8.85
CA ASP A 55 -11.68 -8.20 7.62
C ASP A 55 -12.14 -7.18 6.56
N TYR A 56 -12.66 -6.03 6.98
CA TYR A 56 -13.04 -4.95 6.07
C TYR A 56 -11.81 -4.19 5.55
N PHE A 57 -10.79 -3.95 6.39
CA PHE A 57 -9.52 -3.38 5.91
C PHE A 57 -8.83 -4.28 4.87
N TYR A 58 -8.94 -5.60 5.02
CA TYR A 58 -8.52 -6.55 3.99
C TYR A 58 -9.29 -6.30 2.67
N GLU A 59 -10.62 -6.26 2.74
CA GLU A 59 -11.48 -6.08 1.56
C GLU A 59 -11.27 -4.71 0.88
N PHE A 60 -11.04 -3.64 1.64
CA PHE A 60 -10.73 -2.31 1.09
C PHE A 60 -9.39 -2.32 0.36
N THR A 61 -8.36 -2.92 0.96
CA THR A 61 -7.04 -3.05 0.35
C THR A 61 -7.13 -3.85 -0.96
N LYS A 62 -7.82 -4.99 -0.93
CA LYS A 62 -8.03 -5.82 -2.11
C LYS A 62 -8.81 -5.07 -3.19
N SER A 63 -9.87 -4.35 -2.83
CA SER A 63 -10.66 -3.58 -3.80
C SER A 63 -9.84 -2.48 -4.47
N GLY A 64 -8.96 -1.80 -3.72
CA GLY A 64 -8.02 -0.84 -4.30
C GLY A 64 -7.01 -1.48 -5.25
N TYR A 65 -6.50 -2.66 -4.90
CA TYR A 65 -5.60 -3.43 -5.75
C TYR A 65 -6.26 -3.90 -7.05
N ASP A 66 -7.49 -4.44 -6.94
CA ASP A 66 -8.22 -5.03 -8.07
C ASP A 66 -8.79 -3.98 -9.04
N ASN A 67 -9.10 -2.76 -8.57
CA ASN A 67 -9.77 -1.71 -9.35
C ASN A 67 -8.84 -0.56 -9.76
N CYS A 68 -7.69 -0.88 -10.36
CA CYS A 68 -6.86 0.14 -11.02
C CYS A 68 -7.51 0.56 -12.34
N SER A 69 -8.34 1.59 -12.30
CA SER A 69 -9.01 2.16 -13.47
C SER A 69 -8.35 3.48 -13.91
N SER A 70 -8.83 4.06 -15.01
CA SER A 70 -8.46 5.41 -15.43
C SER A 70 -9.00 6.52 -14.51
N ASP A 71 -9.93 6.19 -13.60
CA ASP A 71 -10.56 7.13 -12.68
C ASP A 71 -10.65 6.54 -11.26
N TYR A 72 -9.78 7.00 -10.37
CA TYR A 72 -9.67 6.47 -9.00
C TYR A 72 -10.94 6.63 -8.15
N ARG A 73 -11.90 7.46 -8.57
CA ARG A 73 -13.21 7.58 -7.89
C ARG A 73 -14.04 6.30 -8.00
N ASP A 74 -13.78 5.46 -9.00
CA ASP A 74 -14.40 4.13 -9.11
C ASP A 74 -14.00 3.22 -7.94
N ILE A 75 -12.79 3.39 -7.41
CA ILE A 75 -12.33 2.65 -6.22
C ILE A 75 -13.22 2.99 -5.04
N LEU A 76 -13.51 4.29 -4.80
CA LEU A 76 -14.40 4.70 -3.72
C LEU A 76 -15.79 4.10 -3.90
N ALA A 77 -16.33 4.09 -5.12
CA ALA A 77 -17.62 3.45 -5.40
C ALA A 77 -17.60 1.95 -5.06
N SER A 78 -16.52 1.25 -5.36
CA SER A 78 -16.36 -0.19 -5.10
C SER A 78 -16.33 -0.56 -3.61
N ILE A 79 -15.80 0.32 -2.75
CA ILE A 79 -15.65 0.06 -1.30
C ILE A 79 -16.83 0.56 -0.45
N ARG A 80 -17.76 1.35 -1.01
CA ARG A 80 -18.87 1.96 -0.26
C ARG A 80 -19.76 0.94 0.45
N GLU A 81 -20.23 -0.08 -0.26
CA GLU A 81 -21.11 -1.10 0.33
C GLU A 81 -20.42 -1.82 1.49
N LYS A 82 -19.13 -2.14 1.31
CA LYS A 82 -18.30 -2.74 2.36
C LYS A 82 -18.10 -1.79 3.54
N GLY A 83 -17.95 -0.49 3.31
CA GLY A 83 -17.87 0.54 4.36
C GLY A 83 -19.14 0.61 5.21
N ILE A 84 -20.31 0.55 4.58
CA ILE A 84 -21.60 0.54 5.28
C ILE A 84 -21.74 -0.72 6.13
N GLU A 85 -21.37 -1.89 5.60
CA GLU A 85 -21.41 -3.13 6.38
C GLU A 85 -20.38 -3.13 7.51
N ALA A 86 -19.18 -2.56 7.30
CA ALA A 86 -18.18 -2.37 8.35
C ALA A 86 -18.71 -1.52 9.50
N GLU A 87 -19.40 -0.41 9.21
CA GLU A 87 -20.04 0.44 10.23
C GLU A 87 -21.09 -0.34 11.03
N LYS A 88 -21.93 -1.13 10.33
CA LYS A 88 -22.94 -1.95 10.98
C LYS A 88 -22.32 -3.02 11.88
N GLN A 89 -21.27 -3.71 11.43
CA GLN A 89 -20.60 -4.72 12.24
C GLN A 89 -19.86 -4.10 13.43
N MET A 90 -19.26 -2.93 13.25
CA MET A 90 -18.72 -2.13 14.35
C MET A 90 -19.79 -1.88 15.41
N LEU A 91 -20.95 -1.32 15.02
CA LEU A 91 -22.06 -1.05 15.94
C LEU A 91 -22.55 -2.33 16.63
N ILE A 92 -22.62 -3.46 15.94
CA ILE A 92 -23.00 -4.75 16.57
C ILE A 92 -21.97 -5.14 17.63
N ALA A 93 -20.68 -5.05 17.32
CA ALA A 93 -19.58 -5.43 18.22
C ALA A 93 -19.50 -4.54 19.47
N THR A 94 -19.97 -3.30 19.37
CA THR A 94 -19.91 -2.28 20.42
C THR A 94 -21.27 -2.01 21.07
N SER A 95 -22.27 -2.88 20.89
CA SER A 95 -23.62 -2.72 21.45
C SER A 95 -24.31 -1.39 21.06
N GLY A 96 -24.06 -0.92 19.84
CA GLY A 96 -24.67 0.28 19.25
C GLY A 96 -23.84 1.55 19.39
N VAL A 97 -22.62 1.46 19.92
CA VAL A 97 -21.79 2.62 20.24
C VAL A 97 -20.83 2.95 19.09
N ASN A 98 -20.73 4.23 18.74
CA ASN A 98 -19.86 4.68 17.66
C ASN A 98 -18.42 4.88 18.16
N THR A 99 -17.56 3.88 17.96
CA THR A 99 -16.14 3.94 18.32
C THR A 99 -15.24 4.37 17.15
N HIS A 100 -15.53 3.94 15.92
CA HIS A 100 -14.60 4.05 14.79
C HIS A 100 -15.25 4.44 13.45
N LYS A 101 -16.45 5.05 13.43
CA LYS A 101 -17.11 5.42 12.15
C LYS A 101 -16.24 6.32 11.27
N GLY A 102 -15.55 7.31 11.86
CA GLY A 102 -14.62 8.18 11.14
C GLY A 102 -13.42 7.41 10.59
N ILE A 103 -12.87 6.50 11.40
CA ILE A 103 -11.75 5.62 11.04
C ILE A 103 -12.08 4.65 9.90
N ILE A 104 -13.28 4.08 9.87
CA ILE A 104 -13.72 3.20 8.77
C ILE A 104 -13.60 3.94 7.43
N PHE A 105 -14.00 5.21 7.41
CA PHE A 105 -13.89 6.05 6.22
C PHE A 105 -12.43 6.38 5.89
N SER A 106 -11.67 6.90 6.85
CA SER A 106 -10.30 7.38 6.60
C SER A 106 -9.32 6.24 6.34
N ILE A 107 -9.17 5.29 7.27
CA ILE A 107 -8.28 4.14 7.11
C ILE A 107 -8.79 3.20 6.00
N GLY A 108 -10.11 3.09 5.79
CA GLY A 108 -10.64 2.32 4.66
C GLY A 108 -10.18 2.86 3.29
N ILE A 109 -10.25 4.19 3.10
CA ILE A 109 -9.73 4.83 1.88
C ILE A 109 -8.22 4.69 1.78
N LEU A 110 -7.49 4.82 2.89
CA LEU A 110 -6.03 4.64 2.91
C LEU A 110 -5.63 3.19 2.57
N CYS A 111 -6.34 2.18 3.08
CA CYS A 111 -6.15 0.79 2.69
C CYS A 111 -6.34 0.59 1.17
N ALA A 112 -7.41 1.15 0.61
CA ALA A 112 -7.65 1.11 -0.83
C ALA A 112 -6.55 1.86 -1.63
N ALA A 113 -6.10 3.02 -1.13
CA ALA A 113 -5.00 3.78 -1.72
C ALA A 113 -3.69 2.98 -1.75
N VAL A 114 -3.33 2.33 -0.64
CA VAL A 114 -2.15 1.46 -0.57
C VAL A 114 -2.29 0.28 -1.54
N GLY A 115 -3.46 -0.37 -1.57
CA GLY A 115 -3.73 -1.46 -2.51
C GLY A 115 -3.52 -1.03 -3.96
N SER A 116 -4.04 0.14 -4.34
CA SER A 116 -3.94 0.72 -5.68
C SER A 116 -2.52 1.14 -6.06
N LEU A 117 -1.75 1.73 -5.14
CA LEU A 117 -0.34 2.05 -5.38
C LEU A 117 0.50 0.78 -5.61
N ILE A 118 0.20 -0.27 -4.82
CA ILE A 118 0.90 -1.54 -4.89
C ILE A 118 0.67 -2.26 -6.24
N SER A 119 -0.58 -2.32 -6.71
CA SER A 119 -0.92 -2.93 -8.01
C SER A 119 -0.28 -2.19 -9.18
N GLU A 120 -0.11 -0.87 -9.07
CA GLU A 120 0.56 -0.03 -10.06
C GLU A 120 2.09 -0.01 -9.94
N ASN A 121 2.68 -0.79 -9.03
CA ASN A 121 4.11 -0.79 -8.75
C ASN A 121 4.69 0.59 -8.39
N ARG A 122 3.89 1.44 -7.74
CA ARG A 122 4.32 2.75 -7.25
C ARG A 122 5.01 2.60 -5.90
N ILE A 123 5.83 3.60 -5.56
CA ILE A 123 6.37 3.72 -4.20
C ILE A 123 5.19 3.93 -3.24
N VAL A 124 5.30 3.33 -2.05
CA VAL A 124 4.32 3.47 -0.98
C VAL A 124 5.01 4.21 0.16
N ASP A 125 4.72 5.50 0.24
CA ASP A 125 5.21 6.46 1.23
C ASP A 125 4.08 7.44 1.63
N MET A 126 4.30 8.27 2.64
CA MET A 126 3.31 9.21 3.18
C MET A 126 2.74 10.12 2.08
N GLU A 127 3.60 10.60 1.18
CA GLU A 127 3.19 11.50 0.09
C GLU A 127 2.32 10.79 -0.95
N SER A 128 2.74 9.62 -1.43
CA SER A 128 1.99 8.82 -2.40
C SER A 128 0.68 8.30 -1.84
N ILE A 129 0.67 7.80 -0.59
CA ILE A 129 -0.54 7.31 0.09
C ILE A 129 -1.56 8.43 0.24
N THR A 130 -1.14 9.60 0.74
CA THR A 130 -2.05 10.73 0.96
C THR A 130 -2.55 11.34 -0.34
N MET A 131 -1.71 11.40 -1.37
CA MET A 131 -2.09 11.83 -2.72
C MET A 131 -3.13 10.87 -3.32
N ARG A 132 -2.88 9.56 -3.30
CA ARG A 132 -3.84 8.57 -3.83
C ARG A 132 -5.15 8.56 -3.04
N ALA A 133 -5.11 8.76 -1.73
CA ALA A 133 -6.32 8.93 -0.93
C ALA A 133 -7.14 10.16 -1.36
N SER A 134 -6.47 11.29 -1.67
CA SER A 134 -7.10 12.49 -2.21
C SER A 134 -7.76 12.23 -3.57
N GLU A 135 -7.08 11.52 -4.48
CA GLU A 135 -7.61 11.15 -5.79
C GLU A 135 -8.84 10.22 -5.68
N ILE A 136 -8.78 9.20 -4.81
CA ILE A 136 -9.91 8.27 -4.58
C ILE A 136 -11.13 9.01 -4.02
N SER A 137 -10.89 10.02 -3.19
CA SER A 137 -11.94 10.76 -2.48
C SER A 137 -12.36 12.07 -3.16
N GLU A 138 -11.89 12.33 -4.38
CA GLU A 138 -12.19 13.57 -5.09
C GLU A 138 -13.71 13.79 -5.23
N GLY A 139 -14.19 14.93 -4.70
CA GLY A 139 -15.59 15.33 -4.76
C GLY A 139 -16.46 14.75 -3.65
N VAL A 140 -15.92 13.93 -2.75
CA VAL A 140 -16.68 13.33 -1.64
C VAL A 140 -17.22 14.37 -0.66
N SER A 141 -16.59 15.54 -0.56
CA SER A 141 -17.11 16.63 0.29
C SER A 141 -18.35 17.29 -0.31
N GLY A 142 -18.52 17.22 -1.63
CA GLY A 142 -19.71 17.73 -2.33
C GLY A 142 -20.98 16.90 -2.05
N GLU A 143 -20.84 15.68 -1.56
CA GLU A 143 -21.99 14.87 -1.12
C GLU A 143 -22.74 15.52 0.04
N LEU A 144 -22.01 16.25 0.90
CA LEU A 144 -22.60 16.97 2.03
C LEU A 144 -23.52 18.10 1.56
N ASP A 145 -23.34 18.63 0.34
CA ASP A 145 -24.24 19.63 -0.25
C ASP A 145 -25.56 19.01 -0.74
N ALA A 146 -25.56 17.73 -1.13
CA ALA A 146 -26.74 17.01 -1.61
C ALA A 146 -27.66 16.55 -0.46
N GLU A 147 -27.14 16.50 0.77
CA GLU A 147 -27.86 16.00 1.94
C GLU A 147 -28.56 17.10 2.75
N LYS A 148 -28.49 18.38 2.34
CA LYS A 148 -29.01 19.56 3.08
C LYS A 148 -30.45 19.45 3.61
N ASP A 149 -31.29 18.65 2.98
CA ASP A 149 -32.73 18.51 3.30
C ASP A 149 -33.16 17.08 3.68
N SER A 150 -32.24 16.19 4.09
CA SER A 150 -32.58 14.81 4.46
C SER A 150 -33.05 14.67 5.92
N GLU A 151 -34.08 13.84 6.16
CA GLU A 151 -34.45 13.43 7.52
C GLU A 151 -33.44 12.39 8.03
N GLY A 152 -32.77 12.67 9.15
CA GLY A 152 -31.83 11.73 9.78
C GLY A 152 -30.34 12.03 9.59
N LEU A 153 -29.97 13.29 9.31
CA LEU A 153 -28.58 13.74 9.12
C LEU A 153 -27.61 13.20 10.18
N THR A 154 -26.46 12.71 9.72
CA THR A 154 -25.34 12.39 10.60
C THR A 154 -24.81 13.66 11.25
N TYR A 155 -24.08 13.49 12.35
CA TYR A 155 -23.54 14.61 13.09
C TYR A 155 -22.59 15.50 12.26
N GLY A 156 -21.79 14.89 11.38
CA GLY A 156 -20.90 15.60 10.47
C GLY A 156 -21.65 16.40 9.40
N GLU A 157 -22.78 15.89 8.90
CA GLU A 157 -23.63 16.59 7.93
C GLU A 157 -24.30 17.83 8.54
N LYS A 158 -24.74 17.73 9.80
CA LYS A 158 -25.27 18.90 10.55
C LYS A 158 -24.21 20.00 10.69
N LEU A 159 -22.99 19.61 11.05
CA LEU A 159 -21.85 20.53 11.17
C LEU A 159 -21.48 21.22 9.86
N TYR A 160 -21.54 20.48 8.75
CA TYR A 160 -21.34 21.06 7.42
C TYR A 160 -22.44 22.06 7.07
N ASN A 161 -23.71 21.70 7.30
CA ASN A 161 -24.85 22.55 6.98
C ASN A 161 -24.87 23.86 7.78
N GLU A 162 -24.50 23.81 9.07
CA GLU A 162 -24.54 24.97 9.95
C GLU A 162 -23.30 25.88 9.79
N HIS A 163 -22.13 25.30 9.50
CA HIS A 163 -20.84 26.00 9.66
C HIS A 163 -19.80 25.74 8.54
N GLY A 164 -20.12 24.93 7.54
CA GLY A 164 -19.21 24.59 6.42
C GLY A 164 -18.03 23.70 6.83
N ILE A 165 -18.07 23.07 8.01
CA ILE A 165 -17.00 22.20 8.51
C ILE A 165 -17.12 20.84 7.83
N ARG A 166 -16.13 20.48 6.99
CA ARG A 166 -16.13 19.24 6.21
C ARG A 166 -15.68 17.98 6.98
N GLY A 167 -15.11 18.16 8.18
CA GLY A 167 -14.65 17.06 9.04
C GLY A 167 -13.69 16.10 8.34
N ILE A 168 -13.80 14.80 8.66
CA ILE A 168 -12.91 13.75 8.11
C ILE A 168 -12.99 13.66 6.58
N ARG A 169 -14.16 13.93 5.96
CA ARG A 169 -14.30 13.95 4.50
C ARG A 169 -13.39 15.00 3.86
N GLY A 170 -13.34 16.20 4.46
CA GLY A 170 -12.43 17.27 4.01
C GLY A 170 -10.95 16.94 4.23
N GLU A 171 -10.62 16.25 5.33
CA GLU A 171 -9.25 15.80 5.57
C GLU A 171 -8.80 14.80 4.50
N VAL A 172 -9.58 13.74 4.24
CA VAL A 172 -9.23 12.73 3.21
C VAL A 172 -9.15 13.36 1.82
N GLU A 173 -10.15 14.18 1.43
CA GLU A 173 -10.17 14.86 0.13
C GLU A 173 -8.96 15.80 -0.06
N SER A 174 -8.47 16.42 1.02
CA SER A 174 -7.26 17.26 1.00
C SER A 174 -5.94 16.48 0.99
N GLY A 175 -5.99 15.15 1.04
CA GLY A 175 -4.82 14.30 1.25
C GLY A 175 -4.22 14.47 2.64
N PHE A 176 -5.08 14.52 3.67
CA PHE A 176 -4.70 14.67 5.08
C PHE A 176 -3.77 15.87 5.34
N SER A 177 -4.18 17.05 4.87
CA SER A 177 -3.34 18.25 4.96
C SER A 177 -2.91 18.60 6.39
N SER A 178 -3.71 18.25 7.41
CA SER A 178 -3.34 18.41 8.82
C SER A 178 -2.13 17.56 9.22
N ILE A 179 -2.06 16.33 8.72
CA ILE A 179 -0.96 15.38 8.98
C ILE A 179 0.32 15.86 8.30
N LYS A 180 0.21 16.27 7.02
CA LYS A 180 1.34 16.77 6.22
C LYS A 180 1.97 18.06 6.76
N LYS A 181 1.22 18.88 7.50
CA LYS A 181 1.69 20.17 8.03
C LYS A 181 2.61 20.05 9.25
N GLY A 182 2.80 18.86 9.81
CA GLY A 182 3.82 18.62 10.82
C GLY A 182 3.50 17.50 11.80
N ALA A 183 2.25 17.04 11.92
CA ALA A 183 1.91 15.97 12.85
C ALA A 183 2.62 14.65 12.49
N TYR A 184 2.76 14.37 11.18
CA TYR A 184 3.55 13.23 10.72
C TYR A 184 5.02 13.34 11.14
N LEU A 185 5.61 14.52 10.97
CA LEU A 185 7.02 14.78 11.29
C LEU A 185 7.29 14.58 12.78
N VAL A 186 6.41 15.09 13.65
CA VAL A 186 6.52 14.89 15.11
C VAL A 186 6.55 13.39 15.44
N PHE A 187 5.68 12.60 14.82
CA PHE A 187 5.63 11.16 15.05
C PHE A 187 6.88 10.45 14.49
N SER A 188 7.22 10.69 13.22
CA SER A 188 8.29 9.99 12.51
C SER A 188 9.67 10.29 13.09
N GLU A 189 9.95 11.55 13.46
CA GLU A 189 11.23 11.89 14.10
C GLU A 189 11.32 11.26 15.49
N SER A 190 10.24 11.30 16.28
CA SER A 190 10.27 10.78 17.65
C SER A 190 10.41 9.25 17.71
N ILE A 191 9.79 8.52 16.78
CA ILE A 191 9.87 7.06 16.75
C ILE A 191 11.21 6.54 16.24
N ASP A 192 11.92 7.32 15.42
CA ASP A 192 13.23 6.94 14.89
C ASP A 192 14.40 7.24 15.87
N LEU A 193 14.15 8.03 16.93
CA LEU A 193 15.13 8.29 17.98
C LEU A 193 15.34 7.09 18.93
N ASP A 194 14.35 6.20 19.07
CA ASP A 194 14.35 5.07 20.03
C ASP A 194 14.61 5.49 21.50
N GLU A 195 14.36 6.77 21.83
CA GLU A 195 14.55 7.34 23.17
C GLU A 195 13.26 7.37 24.00
N TYR A 196 12.10 7.37 23.33
CA TYR A 196 10.79 7.59 23.94
C TYR A 196 9.91 6.35 23.82
N SER A 197 9.07 6.12 24.83
CA SER A 197 8.05 5.07 24.75
C SER A 197 6.98 5.41 23.71
N ILE A 198 6.31 4.38 23.19
CA ILE A 198 5.25 4.58 22.19
C ILE A 198 4.09 5.44 22.72
N ASP A 199 3.78 5.36 24.01
CA ASP A 199 2.77 6.21 24.65
C ASP A 199 3.15 7.69 24.54
N GLN A 200 4.42 8.01 24.81
CA GLN A 200 4.91 9.39 24.73
C GLN A 200 4.89 9.91 23.30
N ILE A 201 5.30 9.09 22.32
CA ILE A 201 5.31 9.48 20.90
C ILE A 201 3.88 9.74 20.40
N LEU A 202 2.96 8.82 20.70
CA LEU A 202 1.54 8.96 20.33
C LEU A 202 0.90 10.16 21.02
N GLY A 203 1.12 10.32 22.33
CA GLY A 203 0.64 11.47 23.09
C GLY A 203 1.18 12.80 22.57
N GLN A 204 2.47 12.87 22.27
CA GLN A 204 3.10 14.09 21.72
C GLN A 204 2.46 14.47 20.37
N SER A 205 2.26 13.48 19.51
CA SER A 205 1.61 13.66 18.21
C SER A 205 0.14 14.10 18.37
N LEU A 206 -0.56 13.54 19.37
CA LEU A 206 -1.92 13.94 19.72
C LEU A 206 -2.01 15.40 20.17
N LEU A 207 -1.09 15.89 21.01
CA LEU A 207 -1.07 17.31 21.40
C LEU A 207 -0.84 18.22 20.20
N TYR A 208 0.05 17.83 19.29
CA TYR A 208 0.26 18.58 18.06
C TYR A 208 -1.02 18.66 17.22
N LEU A 209 -1.74 17.55 17.09
CA LEU A 209 -3.04 17.51 16.42
C LEU A 209 -4.07 18.39 17.13
N MET A 210 -4.22 18.27 18.45
CA MET A 210 -5.14 19.09 19.24
C MET A 210 -4.84 20.59 19.13
N LYS A 211 -3.56 20.98 18.99
CA LYS A 211 -3.13 22.37 18.77
C LYS A 211 -3.54 22.89 17.38
N THR A 212 -3.42 22.07 16.35
CA THR A 212 -3.45 22.54 14.94
C THR A 212 -4.75 22.23 14.21
N VAL A 213 -5.47 21.19 14.61
CA VAL A 213 -6.67 20.70 13.94
C VAL A 213 -7.92 21.37 14.48
N GLY A 214 -8.84 21.72 13.58
CA GLY A 214 -10.20 22.11 13.93
C GLY A 214 -11.06 20.88 14.20
N ASP A 215 -10.93 20.28 15.39
CA ASP A 215 -11.64 19.04 15.73
C ASP A 215 -13.18 19.21 15.69
N SER A 216 -13.81 18.56 14.71
CA SER A 216 -15.26 18.61 14.50
C SER A 216 -16.07 17.93 15.61
N ASN A 217 -15.50 16.95 16.33
CA ASN A 217 -16.17 16.31 17.45
C ASN A 217 -16.28 17.27 18.64
N VAL A 218 -15.18 17.97 18.96
CA VAL A 218 -15.18 19.02 19.99
C VAL A 218 -16.14 20.14 19.59
N TYR A 219 -15.99 20.65 18.36
CA TYR A 219 -16.79 21.77 17.88
C TYR A 219 -18.29 21.44 17.92
N GLY A 220 -18.73 20.28 17.44
CA GLY A 220 -20.16 19.99 17.47
C GLY A 220 -20.71 19.78 18.88
N ARG A 221 -19.90 19.28 19.83
CA ARG A 221 -20.41 18.90 21.16
C ARG A 221 -20.50 20.12 22.06
N GLN A 222 -19.57 21.06 21.89
CA GLN A 222 -19.39 22.19 22.82
C GLN A 222 -19.08 23.54 22.15
N GLY A 223 -19.07 23.59 20.82
CA GLY A 223 -18.90 24.82 20.06
C GLY A 223 -17.46 25.31 19.97
N LEU A 224 -17.30 26.46 19.31
CA LEU A 224 -16.01 27.08 19.02
C LEU A 224 -15.18 27.39 20.27
N SER A 225 -15.82 27.80 21.37
CA SER A 225 -15.09 28.14 22.60
C SER A 225 -14.36 26.94 23.20
N ALA A 226 -14.94 25.74 23.13
CA ALA A 226 -14.29 24.53 23.62
C ALA A 226 -13.15 24.09 22.69
N LEU A 227 -13.33 24.24 21.37
CA LEU A 227 -12.27 23.97 20.40
C LEU A 227 -11.05 24.88 20.62
N GLU A 228 -11.26 26.18 20.79
CA GLU A 228 -10.18 27.13 21.08
C GLU A 228 -9.53 26.87 22.45
N TYR A 229 -10.31 26.40 23.42
CA TYR A 229 -9.77 25.95 24.71
C TYR A 229 -8.84 24.74 24.56
N VAL A 230 -9.26 23.72 23.79
CA VAL A 230 -8.42 22.54 23.50
C VAL A 230 -7.11 22.94 22.83
N LYS A 231 -7.16 23.78 21.80
CA LYS A 231 -5.95 24.25 21.09
C LYS A 231 -4.95 24.94 22.02
N ARG A 232 -5.44 25.87 22.84
CA ARG A 232 -4.61 26.62 23.79
C ARG A 232 -4.04 25.73 24.91
N SER A 233 -4.84 24.78 25.39
CA SER A 233 -4.41 23.82 26.39
C SER A 233 -3.32 22.88 25.83
N ALA A 234 -3.49 22.39 24.61
CA ALA A 234 -2.49 21.56 23.94
C ALA A 234 -1.20 22.34 23.65
N GLU A 235 -1.30 23.60 23.21
CA GLU A 235 -0.13 24.47 23.05
C GLU A 235 0.61 24.67 24.38
N LYS A 236 -0.11 24.94 25.46
CA LYS A 236 0.52 25.06 26.79
C LYS A 236 1.19 23.75 27.25
N ALA A 237 0.58 22.59 26.98
CA ALA A 237 1.19 21.30 27.28
C ALA A 237 2.50 21.11 26.51
N LEU A 238 2.52 21.45 25.21
CA LEU A 238 3.72 21.41 24.38
C LEU A 238 4.80 22.38 24.87
N ASP A 239 4.44 23.61 25.29
CA ASP A 239 5.37 24.59 25.85
C ASP A 239 6.03 24.10 27.16
N LEU A 240 5.34 23.24 27.92
CA LEU A 240 5.88 22.57 29.11
C LEU A 240 6.75 21.36 28.78
N GLY A 241 6.89 21.00 27.50
CA GLY A 241 7.66 19.85 27.01
C GLY A 241 6.83 18.61 26.67
N GLY A 242 5.49 18.71 26.76
CA GLY A 242 4.55 17.67 26.36
C GLY A 242 4.78 16.33 27.07
N TYR A 243 4.73 15.23 26.33
CA TYR A 243 4.90 13.89 26.89
C TYR A 243 6.36 13.52 27.19
N PHE A 244 7.30 14.38 26.80
CA PHE A 244 8.74 14.13 26.96
C PHE A 244 9.32 14.72 28.25
N THR A 245 8.53 15.45 29.03
CA THR A 245 8.96 16.05 30.31
C THR A 245 7.99 15.72 31.43
N GLU A 246 8.50 15.69 32.66
CA GLU A 246 7.70 15.47 33.86
C GLU A 246 6.64 16.57 34.04
N ASN A 247 7.03 17.84 33.91
CA ASN A 247 6.11 18.99 33.99
C ASN A 247 5.00 18.94 32.94
N GLY A 248 5.31 18.46 31.74
CA GLY A 248 4.32 18.31 30.68
C GLY A 248 3.35 17.18 30.99
N LEU A 249 3.84 16.02 31.44
CA LEU A 249 3.01 14.88 31.86
C LEU A 249 2.07 15.23 33.02
N GLU A 250 2.56 15.89 34.08
CA GLU A 250 1.71 16.36 35.18
C GLU A 250 0.58 17.28 34.69
N PHE A 251 0.88 18.17 33.74
CA PHE A 251 -0.11 19.04 33.15
C PHE A 251 -1.12 18.28 32.26
N ILE A 252 -0.68 17.24 31.55
CA ILE A 252 -1.54 16.38 30.72
C ILE A 252 -2.50 15.58 31.59
N GLU A 253 -2.06 15.03 32.73
CA GLU A 253 -2.94 14.34 33.69
C GLU A 253 -4.01 15.28 34.25
N TRP A 254 -3.63 16.52 34.56
CA TRP A 254 -4.60 17.55 34.93
C TRP A 254 -5.55 17.89 33.78
N LEU A 255 -5.05 18.00 32.55
CA LEU A 255 -5.89 18.27 31.37
C LEU A 255 -6.90 17.17 31.12
N ASP A 256 -6.54 15.91 31.35
CA ASP A 256 -7.47 14.79 31.22
C ASP A 256 -8.66 14.96 32.17
N SER A 257 -8.38 15.22 33.44
CA SER A 257 -9.43 15.49 34.44
C SER A 257 -10.31 16.68 34.03
N GLU A 258 -9.71 17.79 33.58
CA GLU A 258 -10.47 18.96 33.11
C GLU A 258 -11.34 18.67 31.89
N PHE A 259 -10.83 17.91 30.92
CA PHE A 259 -11.59 17.60 29.71
C PHE A 259 -12.75 16.66 30.04
N ILE A 260 -12.55 15.69 30.93
CA ILE A 260 -13.62 14.81 31.42
C ILE A 260 -14.70 15.62 32.15
N GLU A 261 -14.32 16.49 33.09
CA GLU A 261 -15.28 17.33 33.84
C GLU A 261 -16.08 18.26 32.92
N ARG A 262 -15.43 18.77 31.87
CA ARG A 262 -16.05 19.63 30.86
C ARG A 262 -16.76 18.84 29.76
N ASN A 263 -16.72 17.51 29.76
CA ASN A 263 -17.26 16.64 28.71
C ASN A 263 -16.64 16.88 27.30
N ILE A 264 -15.37 17.28 27.25
CA ILE A 264 -14.61 17.57 26.02
C ILE A 264 -13.97 16.27 25.52
N SER A 265 -14.21 15.91 24.26
CA SER A 265 -13.59 14.75 23.63
C SER A 265 -13.03 15.09 22.25
N PRO A 266 -11.70 15.20 22.11
CA PRO A 266 -11.01 15.46 20.83
C PRO A 266 -10.93 14.24 19.90
N GLY A 267 -12.09 13.63 19.61
CA GLY A 267 -12.16 12.37 18.86
C GLY A 267 -11.66 12.48 17.42
N GLY A 268 -11.76 13.66 16.78
CA GLY A 268 -11.22 13.84 15.42
C GLY A 268 -9.68 13.80 15.42
N CYS A 269 -9.05 14.32 16.47
CA CYS A 269 -7.60 14.22 16.66
C CYS A 269 -7.17 12.78 16.95
N ALA A 270 -7.97 12.01 17.70
CA ALA A 270 -7.75 10.58 17.91
C ALA A 270 -7.78 9.78 16.60
N ASP A 271 -8.78 10.00 15.74
CA ASP A 271 -8.85 9.37 14.42
C ASP A 271 -7.61 9.67 13.56
N LEU A 272 -7.15 10.92 13.56
CA LEU A 272 -5.94 11.33 12.84
C LEU A 272 -4.65 10.74 13.45
N LEU A 273 -4.61 10.50 14.75
CA LEU A 273 -3.49 9.81 15.41
C LEU A 273 -3.37 8.36 14.90
N ALA A 274 -4.49 7.64 14.78
CA ALA A 274 -4.51 6.30 14.18
C ALA A 274 -4.03 6.35 12.72
N VAL A 275 -4.44 7.37 11.94
CA VAL A 275 -3.97 7.54 10.56
C VAL A 275 -2.46 7.75 10.48
N ILE A 276 -1.87 8.57 11.35
CA ILE A 276 -0.42 8.78 11.40
C ILE A 276 0.31 7.46 11.65
N TYR A 277 -0.14 6.70 12.67
CA TYR A 277 0.44 5.41 13.00
C TYR A 277 0.32 4.41 11.83
N PHE A 278 -0.84 4.37 11.19
CA PHE A 278 -1.09 3.52 10.02
C PHE A 278 -0.13 3.84 8.88
N ILE A 279 -0.06 5.11 8.45
CA ILE A 279 0.80 5.53 7.34
C ILE A 279 2.26 5.16 7.63
N HIS A 280 2.78 5.53 8.81
CA HIS A 280 4.17 5.23 9.16
C HIS A 280 4.46 3.72 9.20
N SER A 281 3.53 2.93 9.73
CA SER A 281 3.68 1.47 9.78
C SER A 281 3.66 0.86 8.38
N ILE A 282 2.87 1.41 7.45
CA ILE A 282 2.86 0.98 6.05
C ILE A 282 4.17 1.33 5.35
N GLU A 283 4.75 2.51 5.59
CA GLU A 283 6.05 2.88 5.01
C GLU A 283 7.14 1.87 5.44
N LYS A 284 7.24 1.61 6.76
CA LYS A 284 8.21 0.64 7.30
C LYS A 284 7.98 -0.76 6.74
N TRP A 285 6.72 -1.21 6.73
CA TRP A 285 6.38 -2.51 6.15
C TRP A 285 6.73 -2.59 4.65
N TYR A 286 6.51 -1.53 3.88
CA TYR A 286 6.79 -1.53 2.44
C TYR A 286 8.28 -1.64 2.15
N VAL A 287 9.12 -0.94 2.92
CA VAL A 287 10.58 -1.07 2.82
C VAL A 287 11.00 -2.52 3.09
N GLU A 288 10.59 -3.10 4.22
CA GLU A 288 10.91 -4.49 4.56
C GLU A 288 10.38 -5.51 3.54
N TYR A 289 9.19 -5.27 3.02
CA TYR A 289 8.56 -6.08 1.98
C TYR A 289 9.38 -6.05 0.68
N THR A 290 9.80 -4.86 0.23
CA THR A 290 10.59 -4.72 -0.99
C THR A 290 12.00 -5.29 -0.85
N GLU A 291 12.64 -5.16 0.32
CA GLU A 291 13.93 -5.77 0.62
C GLU A 291 13.87 -7.30 0.56
N ARG A 292 12.83 -7.89 1.18
CA ARG A 292 12.61 -9.35 1.16
C ARG A 292 12.42 -9.86 -0.26
N LEU A 293 11.59 -9.17 -1.05
CA LEU A 293 11.33 -9.55 -2.43
C LEU A 293 12.58 -9.38 -3.32
N CYS A 294 13.44 -8.39 -3.05
CA CYS A 294 14.75 -8.30 -3.71
C CYS A 294 15.64 -9.51 -3.40
N MET A 295 15.65 -9.97 -2.15
CA MET A 295 16.40 -11.16 -1.75
C MET A 295 15.85 -12.42 -2.44
N ASP A 296 14.53 -12.60 -2.46
CA ASP A 296 13.89 -13.74 -3.12
C ASP A 296 14.24 -13.80 -4.62
N ILE A 297 14.34 -12.64 -5.29
CA ILE A 297 14.78 -12.56 -6.70
C ILE A 297 16.23 -13.01 -6.87
N LEU A 298 17.12 -12.70 -5.92
CA LEU A 298 18.52 -13.15 -5.96
C LEU A 298 18.60 -14.66 -5.75
N ASP A 299 17.89 -15.20 -4.76
CA ASP A 299 17.84 -16.63 -4.48
C ASP A 299 17.26 -17.42 -5.67
N SER A 300 16.20 -16.90 -6.30
CA SER A 300 15.60 -17.47 -7.52
C SER A 300 16.60 -17.50 -8.69
N ARG A 301 17.49 -16.51 -8.82
CA ARG A 301 18.56 -16.55 -9.84
C ARG A 301 19.60 -17.62 -9.56
N GLU A 302 19.96 -17.84 -8.29
CA GLU A 302 20.90 -18.88 -7.90
C GLU A 302 20.32 -20.28 -8.12
N GLU A 303 19.08 -20.52 -7.71
CA GLU A 303 18.38 -21.80 -7.93
C GLU A 303 18.17 -22.08 -9.42
N ARG A 304 17.87 -21.05 -10.23
CA ARG A 304 17.82 -21.17 -11.69
C ARG A 304 19.16 -21.63 -12.27
N ALA A 305 20.26 -20.98 -11.89
CA ALA A 305 21.59 -21.34 -12.37
C ALA A 305 21.99 -22.77 -11.96
N LYS A 306 21.57 -23.20 -10.78
CA LYS A 306 21.77 -24.57 -10.29
C LYS A 306 20.97 -25.58 -11.11
N LEU A 307 19.67 -25.35 -11.32
CA LEU A 307 18.82 -26.23 -12.11
C LEU A 307 19.31 -26.36 -13.56
N GLN A 308 19.75 -25.26 -14.18
CA GLN A 308 20.35 -25.29 -15.52
C GLN A 308 21.55 -26.24 -15.57
N ARG A 309 22.45 -26.20 -14.57
CA ARG A 309 23.61 -27.12 -14.50
C ARG A 309 23.19 -28.56 -14.25
N GLU A 310 22.19 -28.79 -13.40
CA GLU A 310 21.66 -30.13 -13.12
C GLU A 310 21.08 -30.76 -14.39
N LEU A 311 20.26 -30.02 -15.14
CA LEU A 311 19.69 -30.48 -16.41
C LEU A 311 20.76 -30.77 -17.46
N ILE A 312 21.75 -29.87 -17.64
CA ILE A 312 22.87 -30.12 -18.58
C ILE A 312 23.66 -31.37 -18.17
N GLY A 313 23.94 -31.53 -16.87
CA GLY A 313 24.69 -32.68 -16.36
C GLY A 313 23.94 -34.02 -16.48
N GLU A 314 22.60 -34.00 -16.39
CA GLU A 314 21.75 -35.18 -16.50
C GLU A 314 21.56 -35.63 -17.96
N TYR A 315 21.24 -34.68 -18.86
CA TYR A 315 20.88 -35.00 -20.25
C TYR A 315 22.05 -34.88 -21.23
N ASN A 316 23.12 -34.16 -20.87
CA ASN A 316 24.25 -33.83 -21.75
C ASN A 316 23.81 -33.20 -23.09
N GLN A 317 22.81 -32.33 -23.01
CA GLN A 317 22.20 -31.58 -24.11
C GLN A 317 22.03 -30.10 -23.69
N PRO A 318 21.89 -29.16 -24.64
CA PRO A 318 21.64 -27.75 -24.32
C PRO A 318 20.28 -27.54 -23.62
N VAL A 319 20.22 -26.48 -22.82
CA VAL A 319 19.03 -26.06 -22.07
C VAL A 319 18.55 -24.70 -22.56
N ILE A 320 17.27 -24.60 -22.87
CA ILE A 320 16.56 -23.33 -22.97
C ILE A 320 16.09 -22.93 -21.56
N SER A 321 16.42 -21.71 -21.13
CA SER A 321 15.88 -21.09 -19.93
C SER A 321 15.13 -19.83 -20.32
N PHE A 322 13.83 -19.80 -20.01
CA PHE A 322 12.93 -18.73 -20.43
C PHE A 322 12.28 -18.01 -19.25
N THR A 323 12.51 -16.69 -19.22
CA THR A 323 11.86 -15.77 -18.27
C THR A 323 11.39 -14.51 -19.01
N LEU A 324 10.66 -13.62 -18.31
CA LEU A 324 10.34 -12.30 -18.85
C LEU A 324 11.33 -11.25 -18.32
N ASN A 325 11.86 -10.43 -19.22
CA ASN A 325 12.70 -9.28 -18.90
C ASN A 325 11.83 -8.07 -18.49
N ILE A 326 11.08 -8.24 -17.40
CA ILE A 326 10.29 -7.19 -16.75
C ILE A 326 11.17 -6.52 -15.69
N PRO A 327 11.37 -5.19 -15.72
CA PRO A 327 12.08 -4.47 -14.68
C PRO A 327 11.21 -4.35 -13.42
N GLY A 328 11.84 -4.13 -12.27
CA GLY A 328 11.14 -3.99 -10.99
C GLY A 328 11.03 -5.30 -10.20
N ILE A 329 10.49 -5.16 -9.00
CA ILE A 329 10.52 -6.19 -7.97
C ILE A 329 9.31 -7.14 -8.11
N ARG A 330 8.20 -6.68 -8.69
CA ARG A 330 7.03 -7.53 -8.97
C ARG A 330 7.03 -8.00 -10.41
N LYS A 331 7.24 -9.30 -10.59
CA LYS A 331 7.18 -9.97 -11.90
C LYS A 331 6.01 -10.93 -12.03
N ASN A 332 5.24 -11.10 -10.96
CA ASN A 332 4.08 -11.98 -10.95
C ASN A 332 2.79 -11.16 -10.96
N SER A 333 2.23 -11.02 -12.15
CA SER A 333 0.86 -10.54 -12.35
C SER A 333 0.16 -11.49 -13.33
N ASN A 334 -1.17 -11.59 -13.25
CA ASN A 334 -1.93 -12.46 -14.15
C ASN A 334 -1.65 -12.17 -15.63
N ARG A 335 -1.36 -10.91 -15.98
CA ARG A 335 -0.95 -10.49 -17.31
C ARG A 335 0.42 -11.03 -17.71
N TYR A 336 1.43 -10.93 -16.83
CA TYR A 336 2.76 -11.49 -17.10
C TYR A 336 2.74 -13.01 -17.18
N ALA A 337 1.93 -13.68 -16.36
CA ALA A 337 1.73 -15.13 -16.45
C ALA A 337 1.15 -15.54 -17.82
N LYS A 338 0.16 -14.80 -18.35
CA LYS A 338 -0.37 -15.04 -19.70
C LYS A 338 0.68 -14.84 -20.80
N VAL A 339 1.44 -13.76 -20.72
CA VAL A 339 2.52 -13.45 -21.68
C VAL A 339 3.63 -14.50 -21.63
N HIS A 340 3.97 -14.99 -20.44
CA HIS A 340 4.95 -16.05 -20.27
C HIS A 340 4.44 -17.38 -20.84
N ARG A 341 3.19 -17.80 -20.55
CA ARG A 341 2.61 -19.01 -21.17
C ARG A 341 2.56 -18.93 -22.70
N LEU A 342 2.29 -17.76 -23.27
CA LEU A 342 2.40 -17.54 -24.71
C LEU A 342 3.84 -17.78 -25.21
N GLY A 343 4.84 -17.21 -24.53
CA GLY A 343 6.25 -17.44 -24.86
C GLY A 343 6.64 -18.91 -24.79
N VAL A 344 6.15 -19.65 -23.78
CA VAL A 344 6.33 -21.10 -23.68
C VAL A 344 5.75 -21.82 -24.89
N GLN A 345 4.52 -21.49 -25.29
CA GLN A 345 3.90 -22.10 -26.47
C GLN A 345 4.71 -21.81 -27.74
N LEU A 346 5.18 -20.58 -27.94
CA LEU A 346 6.01 -20.21 -29.09
C LEU A 346 7.33 -20.99 -29.13
N ILE A 347 7.94 -21.26 -27.97
CA ILE A 347 9.17 -22.06 -27.87
C ILE A 347 8.86 -23.52 -28.24
N LEU A 348 7.80 -24.10 -27.66
CA LEU A 348 7.39 -25.47 -27.94
C LEU A 348 7.03 -25.68 -29.42
N ASP A 349 6.33 -24.73 -30.04
CA ASP A 349 5.94 -24.79 -31.46
C ASP A 349 7.15 -24.66 -32.42
N SER A 350 8.29 -24.15 -31.93
CA SER A 350 9.50 -23.94 -32.72
C SER A 350 10.44 -25.14 -32.77
N ILE A 351 10.22 -26.16 -31.94
CA ILE A 351 11.08 -27.34 -31.78
C ILE A 351 10.25 -28.60 -32.08
N ASN A 352 10.82 -29.59 -32.74
CA ASN A 352 10.08 -30.83 -32.98
C ASN A 352 9.85 -31.57 -31.66
N GLU A 353 8.65 -32.09 -31.43
CA GLU A 353 8.29 -32.77 -30.18
C GLU A 353 9.19 -33.97 -29.87
N GLU A 354 9.69 -34.67 -30.91
CA GLU A 354 10.61 -35.81 -30.77
C GLU A 354 12.03 -35.40 -30.30
N GLU A 355 12.41 -34.14 -30.47
CA GLU A 355 13.71 -33.59 -30.06
C GLU A 355 13.68 -33.11 -28.60
N ILE A 356 12.50 -32.97 -28.00
CA ILE A 356 12.33 -32.48 -26.62
C ILE A 356 12.52 -33.62 -25.64
N LEU A 357 13.57 -33.54 -24.81
CA LEU A 357 13.90 -34.56 -23.81
C LEU A 357 13.28 -34.26 -22.44
N TYR A 358 13.10 -32.97 -22.13
CA TYR A 358 12.56 -32.51 -20.86
C TYR A 358 11.93 -31.12 -21.01
N SER A 359 10.87 -30.86 -20.27
CA SER A 359 10.31 -29.52 -20.09
C SER A 359 9.71 -29.35 -18.70
N ASP A 360 9.91 -28.20 -18.08
CA ASP A 360 9.33 -27.86 -16.77
C ASP A 360 8.87 -26.40 -16.72
N TYR A 361 7.70 -26.19 -16.10
CA TYR A 361 7.06 -24.88 -15.96
C TYR A 361 6.87 -24.56 -14.48
N LYS A 362 7.47 -23.46 -14.03
CA LYS A 362 7.42 -23.03 -12.64
C LYS A 362 6.67 -21.71 -12.50
N GLU A 363 5.65 -21.71 -11.66
CA GLU A 363 4.95 -20.50 -11.24
C GLU A 363 5.57 -19.98 -9.93
N LEU A 364 6.29 -18.87 -10.02
CA LEU A 364 7.03 -18.27 -8.90
C LEU A 364 6.59 -16.83 -8.65
N GLU A 365 6.69 -16.36 -7.40
CA GLU A 365 6.43 -14.95 -7.04
C GLU A 365 7.47 -13.99 -7.66
N THR A 366 8.69 -14.48 -7.86
CA THR A 366 9.79 -13.78 -8.54
C THR A 366 9.64 -13.72 -10.07
N GLY A 367 8.55 -14.26 -10.61
CA GLY A 367 8.25 -14.35 -12.04
C GLY A 367 8.35 -15.79 -12.55
N ASN A 368 7.46 -16.15 -13.47
CA ASN A 368 7.40 -17.50 -14.01
C ASN A 368 8.66 -17.87 -14.79
N GLU A 369 9.01 -19.15 -14.72
CA GLU A 369 10.19 -19.71 -15.37
C GLU A 369 9.80 -20.94 -16.18
N PHE A 370 10.48 -21.13 -17.31
CA PHE A 370 10.33 -22.32 -18.13
C PHE A 370 11.70 -22.85 -18.52
N TYR A 371 11.84 -24.17 -18.50
CA TYR A 371 13.06 -24.89 -18.85
C TYR A 371 12.73 -25.94 -19.89
N LEU A 372 13.59 -26.09 -20.89
CA LEU A 372 13.46 -27.13 -21.91
C LEU A 372 14.83 -27.67 -22.29
N VAL A 373 14.95 -28.99 -22.34
CA VAL A 373 16.13 -29.69 -22.85
C VAL A 373 15.77 -30.27 -24.21
N ALA A 374 16.59 -29.99 -25.23
CA ALA A 374 16.37 -30.53 -26.57
C ALA A 374 17.65 -31.14 -27.16
N GLU A 375 17.50 -32.24 -27.90
CA GLU A 375 18.56 -32.85 -28.70
C GLU A 375 18.74 -32.10 -30.03
N VAL A 376 19.16 -30.84 -29.95
CA VAL A 376 19.37 -29.94 -31.10
C VAL A 376 20.69 -29.20 -30.90
N ASP A 377 21.36 -28.82 -31.99
CA ASP A 377 22.59 -28.04 -31.89
C ASP A 377 22.35 -26.72 -31.12
N PRO A 378 23.20 -26.35 -30.14
CA PRO A 378 22.99 -25.16 -29.33
C PRO A 378 22.89 -23.86 -30.14
N ILE A 379 23.62 -23.74 -31.26
CA ILE A 379 23.58 -22.56 -32.13
C ILE A 379 22.28 -22.52 -32.91
N GLU A 380 21.81 -23.67 -33.39
CA GLU A 380 20.50 -23.80 -34.04
C GLU A 380 19.35 -23.43 -33.10
N LEU A 381 19.35 -23.93 -31.86
CA LEU A 381 18.40 -23.52 -30.83
C LEU A 381 18.45 -22.03 -30.55
N LYS A 382 19.65 -21.43 -30.51
CA LYS A 382 19.77 -19.98 -30.28
C LYS A 382 19.22 -19.16 -31.44
N ILE A 383 19.34 -19.64 -32.68
CA ILE A 383 18.74 -19.02 -33.86
C ILE A 383 17.21 -19.06 -33.74
N MET A 384 16.62 -20.24 -33.53
CA MET A 384 15.16 -20.43 -33.40
C MET A 384 14.57 -19.52 -32.31
N THR A 385 15.18 -19.52 -31.13
CA THR A 385 14.72 -18.67 -30.01
C THR A 385 14.90 -17.18 -30.28
N SER A 386 15.98 -16.79 -30.98
CA SER A 386 16.20 -15.39 -31.36
C SER A 386 15.22 -14.91 -32.45
N GLU A 387 14.72 -15.80 -33.30
CA GLU A 387 13.67 -15.48 -34.27
C GLU A 387 12.35 -15.13 -33.57
N ILE A 388 11.98 -15.87 -32.51
CA ILE A 388 10.83 -15.56 -31.66
C ILE A 388 10.96 -14.15 -31.08
N GLU A 389 12.13 -13.83 -30.51
CA GLU A 389 12.40 -12.50 -29.93
C GLU A 389 12.30 -11.34 -30.94
N ASN A 390 12.65 -11.60 -32.21
CA ASN A 390 12.70 -10.58 -33.25
C ASN A 390 11.36 -10.41 -33.97
N MET A 391 10.60 -11.49 -34.17
CA MET A 391 9.38 -11.49 -34.98
C MET A 391 8.12 -11.22 -34.16
N HIS A 392 8.10 -11.64 -32.90
CA HIS A 392 6.91 -11.46 -32.05
C HIS A 392 6.84 -10.03 -31.51
N ILE A 393 5.64 -9.43 -31.47
CA ILE A 393 5.45 -8.06 -30.96
C ILE A 393 5.85 -7.89 -29.49
N LEU A 394 5.71 -8.97 -28.71
CA LEU A 394 6.16 -9.08 -27.31
C LEU A 394 7.58 -9.64 -27.18
N GLY A 395 8.27 -9.96 -28.29
CA GLY A 395 9.57 -10.62 -28.30
C GLY A 395 10.66 -9.86 -27.53
N ARG A 396 10.54 -8.53 -27.40
CA ARG A 396 11.45 -7.73 -26.58
C ARG A 396 11.37 -8.02 -25.08
N ILE A 397 10.20 -8.46 -24.62
CA ILE A 397 9.88 -8.82 -23.23
C ILE A 397 10.37 -10.23 -22.93
N PHE A 398 10.50 -11.08 -23.94
CA PHE A 398 11.01 -12.43 -23.78
C PHE A 398 12.51 -12.42 -23.49
N ASP A 399 12.90 -13.25 -22.54
CA ASP A 399 14.29 -13.50 -22.20
C ASP A 399 14.56 -15.00 -22.34
N ILE A 400 14.97 -15.39 -23.56
CA ILE A 400 15.19 -16.78 -23.92
C ILE A 400 16.70 -17.02 -24.02
N ASP A 401 17.25 -17.62 -22.97
CA ASP A 401 18.66 -18.01 -22.91
C ASP A 401 18.83 -19.46 -23.35
N VAL A 402 19.87 -19.71 -24.13
CA VAL A 402 20.28 -21.06 -24.52
C VAL A 402 21.65 -21.30 -23.91
N ILE A 403 21.72 -22.26 -23.00
CA ILE A 403 22.95 -22.68 -22.33
C ILE A 403 23.46 -23.95 -23.01
N ASP A 404 24.70 -23.90 -23.50
CA ASP A 404 25.37 -25.03 -24.13
C ASP A 404 25.84 -26.09 -23.11
N THR A 405 26.37 -27.21 -23.61
CA THR A 405 26.89 -28.30 -22.78
C THR A 405 28.17 -27.94 -22.00
N ASP A 406 28.81 -26.81 -22.32
CA ASP A 406 29.95 -26.25 -21.59
C ASP A 406 29.49 -25.25 -20.49
N TYR A 407 28.18 -25.21 -20.19
CA TYR A 407 27.55 -24.33 -19.21
C TYR A 407 27.65 -22.84 -19.55
N LYS A 408 27.78 -22.50 -20.84
CA LYS A 408 27.86 -21.11 -21.30
C LYS A 408 26.59 -20.72 -22.03
N SER A 409 26.08 -19.54 -21.70
CA SER A 409 24.98 -18.94 -22.45
C SER A 409 25.48 -18.40 -23.78
N ILE A 410 24.81 -18.78 -24.87
CA ILE A 410 25.13 -18.31 -26.22
C ILE A 410 24.55 -16.91 -26.43
N SER A 411 25.41 -15.95 -26.79
CA SER A 411 24.98 -14.57 -27.02
C SER A 411 24.43 -14.35 -28.43
N ARG A 412 23.60 -13.32 -28.60
CA ARG A 412 23.07 -12.90 -29.92
C ARG A 412 24.18 -12.55 -30.92
N THR A 413 25.30 -12.01 -30.45
CA THR A 413 26.42 -11.63 -31.30
C THR A 413 27.20 -12.83 -31.83
N GLU A 414 27.18 -13.97 -31.13
CA GLU A 414 27.81 -15.21 -31.60
C GLU A 414 27.11 -15.79 -32.83
N ILE A 415 25.81 -15.54 -32.96
CA ILE A 415 25.01 -15.93 -34.13
C ILE A 415 24.87 -14.80 -35.17
N GLY A 416 25.69 -13.74 -35.05
CA GLY A 416 25.75 -12.65 -36.03
C GLY A 416 24.61 -11.62 -35.94
N LEU A 417 23.80 -11.64 -34.88
CA LEU A 417 22.72 -10.66 -34.67
C LEU A 417 23.21 -9.42 -33.90
N GLU A 418 22.55 -8.28 -34.17
CA GLU A 418 22.75 -7.06 -33.41
C GLU A 418 22.27 -7.19 -31.95
N LYS A 419 22.83 -6.33 -31.09
CA LYS A 419 22.38 -6.19 -29.69
C LYS A 419 20.92 -5.73 -29.65
N ARG A 420 20.21 -6.14 -28.58
CA ARG A 420 18.81 -5.77 -28.37
C ARG A 420 18.65 -4.24 -28.29
N LYS A 421 17.62 -3.72 -28.96
CA LYS A 421 17.22 -2.31 -28.92
C LYS A 421 16.40 -2.00 -27.66
N CYS A 422 16.41 -0.75 -27.21
CA CYS A 422 15.66 -0.27 -26.07
C CYS A 422 14.17 -0.32 -26.41
N ILE A 423 13.35 -0.83 -25.47
CA ILE A 423 11.90 -0.94 -25.69
C ILE A 423 11.21 0.42 -25.79
N VAL A 424 11.77 1.43 -25.13
CA VAL A 424 11.23 2.80 -25.09
C VAL A 424 11.67 3.61 -26.31
N CYS A 425 12.97 3.72 -26.56
CA CYS A 425 13.51 4.65 -27.58
C CYS A 425 14.17 4.00 -28.80
N GLY A 426 14.29 2.67 -28.85
CA GLY A 426 14.89 1.96 -29.99
C GLY A 426 16.42 2.04 -30.13
N ASN A 427 17.11 2.82 -29.28
CA ASN A 427 18.58 2.85 -29.20
C ASN A 427 19.15 1.54 -28.64
N GLU A 428 20.48 1.36 -28.56
CA GLU A 428 21.03 0.17 -27.89
C GLU A 428 20.60 0.09 -26.41
N ALA A 429 19.96 -1.01 -26.01
CA ALA A 429 19.35 -1.13 -24.68
C ALA A 429 20.38 -0.99 -23.53
N TYR A 430 21.58 -1.53 -23.72
CA TYR A 430 22.65 -1.46 -22.72
C TYR A 430 23.05 -0.01 -22.39
N GLY A 431 23.05 0.88 -23.39
CA GLY A 431 23.33 2.30 -23.20
C GLY A 431 22.30 2.97 -22.31
N CYS A 432 21.01 2.74 -22.59
CA CYS A 432 19.89 3.31 -21.83
C CYS A 432 19.87 2.85 -20.37
N VAL A 433 20.14 1.56 -20.11
CA VAL A 433 20.17 1.02 -18.74
C VAL A 433 21.32 1.66 -17.94
N ARG A 434 22.52 1.74 -18.54
CA ARG A 434 23.70 2.30 -17.87
C ARG A 434 23.55 3.79 -17.55
N SER A 435 22.93 4.56 -18.45
CA SER A 435 22.73 5.99 -18.27
C SER A 435 21.47 6.35 -17.49
N LYS A 436 20.65 5.36 -17.10
CA LYS A 436 19.28 5.57 -16.58
C LYS A 436 18.49 6.54 -17.46
N ALA A 437 18.52 6.31 -18.77
CA ALA A 437 17.88 7.20 -19.76
C ALA A 437 16.36 7.28 -19.63
N HIS A 438 15.75 6.29 -18.97
CA HIS A 438 14.32 6.17 -18.74
C HIS A 438 14.06 5.84 -17.27
N SER A 439 12.95 6.35 -16.73
CA SER A 439 12.50 5.96 -15.40
C SER A 439 11.95 4.52 -15.41
N LEU A 440 11.76 3.92 -14.23
CA LEU A 440 11.16 2.58 -14.15
C LEU A 440 9.72 2.62 -14.67
N GLU A 441 8.98 3.67 -14.31
CA GLU A 441 7.61 3.92 -14.72
C GLU A 441 7.49 3.99 -16.25
N GLU A 442 8.34 4.78 -16.91
CA GLU A 442 8.34 4.90 -18.38
C GLU A 442 8.57 3.55 -19.08
N VAL A 443 9.47 2.72 -18.53
CA VAL A 443 9.74 1.41 -19.13
C VAL A 443 8.56 0.46 -18.92
N LEU A 444 7.95 0.47 -17.73
CA LEU A 444 6.77 -0.34 -17.43
C LEU A 444 5.57 0.08 -18.30
N GLU A 445 5.28 1.37 -18.41
CA GLU A 445 4.18 1.87 -19.26
C GLU A 445 4.29 1.37 -20.70
N VAL A 446 5.47 1.41 -21.31
CA VAL A 446 5.67 0.89 -22.68
C VAL A 446 5.52 -0.63 -22.76
N ILE A 447 5.91 -1.38 -21.73
CA ILE A 447 5.67 -2.83 -21.64
C ILE A 447 4.17 -3.12 -21.55
N ASP A 448 3.47 -2.37 -20.69
CA ASP A 448 2.04 -2.47 -20.44
C ASP A 448 1.24 -2.20 -21.72
N GLU A 449 1.50 -1.09 -22.40
CA GLU A 449 0.86 -0.74 -23.67
C GLU A 449 1.04 -1.83 -24.74
N LYS A 450 2.24 -2.40 -24.83
CA LYS A 450 2.52 -3.50 -25.76
C LYS A 450 1.71 -4.75 -25.43
N ILE A 451 1.63 -5.12 -24.15
CA ILE A 451 0.86 -6.27 -23.70
C ILE A 451 -0.63 -6.04 -23.96
N ASP A 452 -1.15 -4.87 -23.62
CA ASP A 452 -2.58 -4.53 -23.80
C ASP A 452 -2.98 -4.47 -25.26
N SER A 453 -2.10 -3.96 -26.12
CA SER A 453 -2.33 -3.95 -27.57
C SER A 453 -2.41 -5.35 -28.19
N TYR A 454 -1.82 -6.35 -27.55
CA TYR A 454 -1.82 -7.75 -28.00
C TYR A 454 -2.95 -8.58 -27.36
N ILE A 455 -3.31 -8.33 -26.11
CA ILE A 455 -4.32 -9.11 -25.36
C ILE A 455 -5.76 -8.66 -25.64
N LYS A 456 -5.97 -7.45 -26.20
CA LYS A 456 -7.26 -7.01 -26.75
C LYS A 456 -7.79 -7.98 -27.81
#